data_AF-A0A8J3ZN01-F1
#
_entry.id   AF-A0A8J3ZN01-F1
#
_cell.length_a   1.000
_cell.length_b   1.000
_cell.length_c   1.000
_cell.angle_alpha   90.00
_cell.angle_beta   90.00
_cell.angle_gamma   90.00
#
_symmetry.space_group_name_H-M   'P 1'
#
loop_
_entity.id
_entity.type
_entity.pdbx_description
1 polymer ?
#
loop_
_entity_poly.entity_id
_entity_poly.type
_entity_poly.pdbx_seq_one_letter_code
_entity_poly.pdbx_strand_id
1 'polypeptide(L)'
;MTRDKHRSPVPDRARRRAIRAHAARLGVSYSVAARLLRTRPPGFSTDPADDHRAWLSAARERRRFAVRVTDTRRAADLPLGRAGHLTERFPPVRAAVESADRAAVFDGADRATVFDGADRATVLGLLYTVLAVESPDVLPSPAELAWVAELGEEDAVDVACAGPDRAARLLLDGDRWRLWTRVEAALAAAVAGTDRRLRDAARTLDGEFRTVVLRHSVAGARQILDAVLAPAEHGTAPGTRVRLAGGGDAVVVGVRWTVSGPPTGYEVRVAGGSTVPVGPDDVEPLPGATAPVSPAR
;
A
#
# COMPACT_ATOMS: atom_id res chain seq x y z
N MET A 1 -18.83 63.57 9.32
CA MET A 1 -18.33 62.44 10.15
C MET A 1 -18.98 61.15 9.67
N THR A 2 -18.41 60.54 8.63
CA THR A 2 -18.90 59.31 8.00
C THR A 2 -18.09 58.14 8.53
N ARG A 3 -18.79 57.17 9.13
CA ARG A 3 -18.22 55.99 9.79
C ARG A 3 -17.83 54.96 8.71
N ASP A 4 -16.53 54.76 8.50
CA ASP A 4 -16.02 53.72 7.61
C ASP A 4 -16.41 52.32 8.13
N LYS A 5 -17.30 51.65 7.40
CA LYS A 5 -17.63 50.24 7.61
C LYS A 5 -16.54 49.38 6.99
N HIS A 6 -15.54 49.01 7.78
CA HIS A 6 -14.55 48.00 7.41
C HIS A 6 -15.25 46.69 7.01
N ARG A 7 -15.25 46.36 5.71
CA ARG A 7 -15.58 45.02 5.21
C ARG A 7 -14.43 44.08 5.57
N SER A 8 -14.67 43.12 6.48
CA SER A 8 -13.70 42.06 6.76
C SER A 8 -13.42 41.22 5.50
N PRO A 9 -12.17 40.80 5.28
CA PRO A 9 -11.74 40.16 4.05
C PRO A 9 -12.40 38.77 3.87
N VAL A 10 -12.81 38.52 2.63
CA VAL A 10 -13.41 37.29 2.06
C VAL A 10 -12.85 35.94 2.56
N PRO A 11 -11.55 35.78 2.92
CA PRO A 11 -11.01 34.54 3.49
C PRO A 11 -11.77 33.95 4.70
N ASP A 12 -12.39 34.80 5.52
CA ASP A 12 -13.03 34.34 6.76
C ASP A 12 -14.37 33.61 6.51
N ARG A 13 -15.09 33.95 5.41
CA ARG A 13 -16.36 33.27 5.06
C ARG A 13 -16.14 31.85 4.57
N ALA A 14 -15.14 31.64 3.72
CA ALA A 14 -14.77 30.33 3.20
C ALA A 14 -14.34 29.40 4.35
N ARG A 15 -13.49 29.91 5.25
CA ARG A 15 -13.07 29.20 6.45
C ARG A 15 -14.25 28.81 7.36
N ARG A 16 -15.16 29.75 7.66
CA ARG A 16 -16.36 29.48 8.46
C ARG A 16 -17.30 28.46 7.79
N ARG A 17 -17.35 28.42 6.44
CA ARG A 17 -18.13 27.42 5.70
C ARG A 17 -17.50 26.03 5.79
N ALA A 18 -16.17 25.95 5.65
CA ALA A 18 -15.43 24.70 5.82
C ALA A 18 -15.56 24.12 7.23
N ILE A 19 -15.44 24.96 8.27
CA ILE A 19 -15.62 24.53 9.67
C ILE A 19 -17.05 24.03 9.91
N ARG A 20 -18.07 24.73 9.39
CA ARG A 20 -19.47 24.29 9.50
C ARG A 20 -19.74 22.96 8.79
N ALA A 21 -19.22 22.79 7.58
CA ALA A 21 -19.34 21.53 6.84
C ALA A 21 -18.63 20.37 7.57
N HIS A 22 -17.48 20.64 8.19
CA HIS A 22 -16.73 19.65 8.97
C HIS A 22 -17.46 19.27 10.27
N ALA A 23 -18.01 20.25 10.98
CA ALA A 23 -18.83 20.05 12.17
C ALA A 23 -20.07 19.19 11.89
N ALA A 24 -20.80 19.50 10.82
CA ALA A 24 -21.99 18.75 10.40
C ALA A 24 -21.66 17.30 10.02
N ARG A 25 -20.53 17.08 9.35
CA ARG A 25 -20.09 15.72 8.93
C ARG A 25 -19.72 14.83 10.12
N LEU A 26 -19.13 15.41 11.16
CA LEU A 26 -18.66 14.67 12.33
C LEU A 26 -19.66 14.62 13.48
N GLY A 27 -20.79 15.33 13.39
CA GLY A 27 -21.76 15.45 14.48
C GLY A 27 -21.21 16.17 15.72
N VAL A 28 -20.19 17.02 15.55
CA VAL A 28 -19.53 17.73 16.66
C VAL A 28 -19.81 19.23 16.61
N SER A 29 -19.55 19.93 17.72
CA SER A 29 -19.74 21.38 17.78
C SER A 29 -18.74 22.14 16.89
N TYR A 30 -19.14 23.32 16.43
CA TYR A 30 -18.34 24.19 15.57
C TYR A 30 -16.95 24.50 16.16
N SER A 31 -16.86 24.75 17.47
CA SER A 31 -15.59 25.07 18.15
C SER A 31 -14.66 23.86 18.23
N VAL A 32 -15.20 22.65 18.37
CA VAL A 32 -14.44 21.40 18.29
C VAL A 32 -13.90 21.20 16.87
N ALA A 33 -14.75 21.34 15.85
CA ALA A 33 -14.33 21.25 14.45
C ALA A 33 -13.28 22.32 14.08
N ALA A 34 -13.41 23.55 14.58
CA ALA A 34 -12.46 24.63 14.35
C ALA A 34 -11.08 24.33 14.97
N ARG A 35 -11.06 23.71 16.15
CA ARG A 35 -9.83 23.31 16.84
C ARG A 35 -9.15 22.14 16.12
N LEU A 36 -9.92 21.14 15.68
CA LEU A 36 -9.40 20.01 14.88
C LEU A 36 -8.75 20.47 13.57
N LEU A 37 -9.36 21.47 12.90
CA LEU A 37 -8.79 22.08 11.71
C LEU A 37 -7.56 22.96 11.98
N ARG A 38 -7.35 23.43 13.22
CA ARG A 38 -6.16 24.20 13.63
C ARG A 38 -5.02 23.32 14.14
N THR A 39 -5.33 22.15 14.69
CA THR A 39 -4.34 21.14 15.13
C THR A 39 -3.86 20.27 13.97
N ARG A 40 -4.42 20.46 12.77
CA ARG A 40 -3.98 19.77 11.55
C ARG A 40 -2.59 20.31 11.19
N PRO A 41 -1.53 19.47 11.18
CA PRO A 41 -0.20 19.94 10.85
C PRO A 41 -0.16 20.52 9.43
N PRO A 42 0.63 21.57 9.18
CA PRO A 42 0.82 22.10 7.84
C PRO A 42 1.40 21.00 6.94
N GLY A 43 0.75 20.71 5.81
CA GLY A 43 1.14 19.64 4.89
C GLY A 43 0.10 18.53 4.70
N PHE A 44 -1.04 18.56 5.41
CA PHE A 44 -2.14 17.66 5.09
C PHE A 44 -2.76 18.03 3.73
N SER A 45 -2.63 17.12 2.77
CA SER A 45 -3.35 17.15 1.50
C SER A 45 -4.85 17.38 1.72
N THR A 46 -5.47 18.23 0.89
CA THR A 46 -6.94 18.37 0.81
C THR A 46 -7.58 17.28 -0.06
N ASP A 47 -6.80 16.30 -0.52
CA ASP A 47 -7.32 15.16 -1.25
C ASP A 47 -8.17 14.29 -0.29
N PRO A 48 -9.48 14.14 -0.54
CA PRO A 48 -10.34 13.29 0.27
C PRO A 48 -9.88 11.82 0.32
N ALA A 49 -9.07 11.35 -0.65
CA ALA A 49 -8.46 10.03 -0.61
C ALA A 49 -7.38 9.89 0.49
N ASP A 50 -6.60 10.95 0.74
CA ASP A 50 -5.59 10.97 1.81
C ASP A 50 -6.23 11.09 3.20
N ASP A 51 -7.33 11.84 3.32
CA ASP A 51 -8.11 11.92 4.58
C ASP A 51 -8.71 10.57 4.98
N HIS A 52 -9.24 9.80 4.01
CA HIS A 52 -9.74 8.45 4.29
C HIS A 52 -8.61 7.51 4.71
N ARG A 53 -7.43 7.63 4.10
CA ARG A 53 -6.24 6.81 4.40
C ARG A 53 -5.68 7.08 5.79
N ALA A 54 -5.52 8.35 6.15
CA ALA A 54 -5.08 8.74 7.49
C ALA A 54 -6.07 8.27 8.56
N TRP A 55 -7.37 8.33 8.26
CA TRP A 55 -8.40 7.81 9.15
C TRP A 55 -8.33 6.29 9.34
N LEU A 56 -8.14 5.50 8.26
CA LEU A 56 -8.00 4.04 8.36
C LEU A 56 -6.79 3.64 9.23
N SER A 57 -5.68 4.35 9.08
CA SER A 57 -4.44 4.10 9.86
C SER A 57 -4.65 4.44 11.33
N ALA A 58 -5.18 5.63 11.63
CA ALA A 58 -5.50 6.03 13.00
C ALA A 58 -6.57 5.12 13.64
N ALA A 59 -7.50 4.58 12.85
CA ALA A 59 -8.48 3.62 13.34
C ALA A 59 -7.85 2.26 13.66
N ARG A 60 -6.82 1.83 12.92
CA ARG A 60 -6.03 0.60 13.20
C ARG A 60 -5.24 0.72 14.49
N GLU A 61 -4.53 1.83 14.69
CA GLU A 61 -3.74 2.07 15.91
C GLU A 61 -4.59 2.10 17.19
N ARG A 62 -5.85 2.55 17.07
CA ARG A 62 -6.80 2.63 18.20
C ARG A 62 -7.56 1.32 18.45
N ARG A 63 -7.26 0.25 17.72
CA ARG A 63 -7.90 -1.06 17.96
C ARG A 63 -7.50 -1.59 19.34
N ARG A 64 -8.44 -2.32 19.94
CA ARG A 64 -8.17 -3.04 21.20
C ARG A 64 -7.06 -4.06 20.96
N PHE A 65 -6.23 -4.29 21.97
CA PHE A 65 -5.11 -5.24 21.90
C PHE A 65 -5.50 -6.61 21.34
N ALA A 66 -6.61 -7.20 21.81
CA ALA A 66 -7.09 -8.51 21.31
C ALA A 66 -7.38 -8.52 19.79
N VAL A 67 -7.85 -7.40 19.24
CA VAL A 67 -8.07 -7.27 17.79
C VAL A 67 -6.73 -7.21 17.07
N ARG A 68 -5.77 -6.41 17.59
CA ARG A 68 -4.42 -6.33 17.04
C ARG A 68 -3.69 -7.69 17.04
N VAL A 69 -3.80 -8.47 18.12
CA VAL A 69 -3.25 -9.84 18.19
C VAL A 69 -3.92 -10.75 17.16
N THR A 70 -5.23 -10.63 16.94
CA THR A 70 -5.92 -11.41 15.90
C THR A 70 -5.43 -11.03 14.50
N ASP A 71 -5.29 -9.73 14.24
CA ASP A 71 -4.80 -9.22 12.95
C ASP A 71 -3.37 -9.65 12.66
N THR A 72 -2.49 -9.61 13.67
CA THR A 72 -1.07 -10.02 13.55
C THR A 72 -0.89 -11.52 13.48
N ARG A 73 -1.71 -12.33 14.17
CA ARG A 73 -1.77 -13.78 13.95
C ARG A 73 -2.15 -14.12 12.52
N ARG A 74 -3.14 -13.41 11.96
CA ARG A 74 -3.49 -13.54 10.54
C ARG A 74 -2.35 -13.09 9.64
N ALA A 75 -1.70 -11.97 9.94
CA ALA A 75 -0.56 -11.48 9.18
C ALA A 75 0.63 -12.47 9.19
N ALA A 76 0.82 -13.20 10.29
CA ALA A 76 1.89 -14.18 10.44
C ALA A 76 1.55 -15.57 9.84
N ASP A 77 0.30 -15.81 9.43
CA ASP A 77 -0.14 -17.09 8.88
C ASP A 77 0.12 -17.17 7.37
N LEU A 78 1.14 -17.93 6.96
CA LEU A 78 1.50 -18.14 5.55
C LEU A 78 0.86 -19.42 4.99
N PRO A 79 0.47 -19.47 3.71
CA PRO A 79 0.58 -18.39 2.71
C PRO A 79 -0.64 -17.45 2.66
N LEU A 80 -1.83 -17.93 3.06
CA LEU A 80 -3.10 -17.23 2.81
C LEU A 80 -3.37 -16.07 3.78
N GLY A 81 -3.03 -16.22 5.06
CA GLY A 81 -3.26 -15.21 6.09
C GLY A 81 -2.51 -13.91 5.80
N ARG A 82 -1.19 -13.98 5.59
CA ARG A 82 -0.33 -12.86 5.20
C ARG A 82 -0.84 -12.18 3.93
N ALA A 83 -1.14 -12.96 2.89
CA ALA A 83 -1.63 -12.45 1.62
C ALA A 83 -2.95 -11.67 1.76
N GLY A 84 -3.89 -12.21 2.54
CA GLY A 84 -5.16 -11.55 2.85
C GLY A 84 -4.96 -10.28 3.69
N HIS A 85 -4.13 -10.36 4.74
CA HIS A 85 -3.82 -9.23 5.61
C HIS A 85 -3.21 -8.06 4.83
N LEU A 86 -2.20 -8.32 3.98
CA LEU A 86 -1.58 -7.30 3.15
C LEU A 86 -2.57 -6.67 2.17
N THR A 87 -3.42 -7.47 1.54
CA THR A 87 -4.43 -6.98 0.60
C THR A 87 -5.47 -6.05 1.25
N GLU A 88 -5.82 -6.32 2.51
CA GLU A 88 -6.71 -5.46 3.31
C GLU A 88 -6.00 -4.21 3.83
N ARG A 89 -4.70 -4.30 4.14
CA ARG A 89 -3.88 -3.16 4.56
C ARG A 89 -3.71 -2.15 3.43
N PHE A 90 -3.54 -2.62 2.19
CA PHE A 90 -3.34 -1.82 0.98
C PHE A 90 -4.55 -1.94 0.03
N PRO A 91 -5.68 -1.25 0.33
CA PRO A 91 -6.82 -1.21 -0.57
C PRO A 91 -6.44 -0.48 -1.88
N PRO A 92 -7.16 -0.71 -3.00
CA PRO A 92 -6.90 0.00 -4.24
C PRO A 92 -7.14 1.49 -4.04
N VAL A 93 -6.17 2.31 -4.45
CA VAL A 93 -6.26 3.76 -4.33
C VAL A 93 -6.07 4.40 -5.69
N ARG A 94 -6.92 5.39 -6.01
CA ARG A 94 -6.71 6.26 -7.15
C ARG A 94 -5.54 7.19 -6.84
N ALA A 95 -4.43 7.07 -7.56
CA ALA A 95 -3.37 8.07 -7.49
C ALA A 95 -3.84 9.33 -8.22
N ALA A 96 -3.96 10.43 -7.49
CA ALA A 96 -4.23 11.74 -8.07
C ALA A 96 -2.94 12.27 -8.73
N VAL A 97 -2.78 12.03 -10.03
CA VAL A 97 -1.88 12.83 -10.85
C VAL A 97 -2.68 14.06 -11.27
N GLU A 98 -2.70 15.09 -10.43
CA GLU A 98 -3.29 16.37 -10.84
C GLU A 98 -2.38 16.98 -11.92
N SER A 99 -2.80 16.90 -13.19
CA SER A 99 -2.29 17.75 -14.25
C SER A 99 -2.64 19.20 -13.92
N ALA A 100 -1.65 20.09 -13.96
CA ALA A 100 -1.84 21.53 -13.77
C ALA A 100 -2.68 22.17 -14.91
N ASP A 101 -2.79 21.51 -16.06
CA ASP A 101 -3.66 21.94 -17.17
C ASP A 101 -5.08 21.41 -16.99
N ARG A 102 -5.79 22.04 -16.06
CA ARG A 102 -7.19 21.79 -15.73
C ARG A 102 -8.13 22.40 -16.79
N ALA A 103 -8.06 21.94 -18.04
CA ALA A 103 -9.01 22.31 -19.09
C ALA A 103 -9.20 21.30 -20.23
N ALA A 104 -8.57 20.12 -20.21
CA ALA A 104 -8.89 19.06 -21.16
C ALA A 104 -10.00 18.16 -20.60
N VAL A 105 -11.24 18.53 -20.93
CA VAL A 105 -12.42 17.67 -20.88
C VAL A 105 -12.17 16.51 -21.85
N PHE A 106 -11.55 15.42 -21.39
CA PHE A 106 -11.51 14.16 -22.15
C PHE A 106 -11.64 12.95 -21.21
N ASP A 107 -12.69 12.19 -21.53
CA ASP A 107 -13.03 10.80 -21.23
C ASP A 107 -12.16 10.01 -20.23
N GLY A 108 -12.59 9.99 -18.96
CA GLY A 108 -12.76 8.79 -18.12
C GLY A 108 -11.60 7.84 -17.78
N ALA A 109 -10.47 7.81 -18.49
CA ALA A 109 -9.65 6.59 -18.57
C ALA A 109 -8.31 6.61 -17.82
N ASP A 110 -7.76 7.78 -17.45
CA ASP A 110 -6.31 7.83 -17.12
C ASP A 110 -5.99 8.19 -15.66
N ARG A 111 -6.81 7.70 -14.72
CA ARG A 111 -6.44 7.71 -13.30
C ARG A 111 -5.71 6.42 -12.97
N ALA A 112 -4.41 6.53 -12.75
CA ALA A 112 -3.58 5.45 -12.24
C ALA A 112 -4.12 4.91 -10.91
N THR A 113 -4.69 3.71 -10.89
CA THR A 113 -4.97 3.02 -9.63
C THR A 113 -3.69 2.32 -9.16
N VAL A 114 -3.35 2.49 -7.89
CA VAL A 114 -2.27 1.78 -7.19
C VAL A 114 -2.91 0.72 -6.29
N PHE A 115 -2.26 -0.41 -6.13
CA PHE A 115 -2.75 -1.60 -5.40
C PHE A 115 -4.02 -2.22 -6.03
N ASP A 116 -4.20 -2.05 -7.34
CA ASP A 116 -5.36 -2.58 -8.06
C ASP A 116 -5.23 -4.08 -8.41
N GLY A 117 -6.33 -4.69 -8.82
CA GLY A 117 -6.41 -6.11 -9.18
C GLY A 117 -7.23 -6.88 -8.14
N ALA A 118 -8.32 -7.50 -8.61
CA ALA A 118 -9.26 -8.22 -7.74
C ALA A 118 -8.61 -9.42 -7.04
N ASP A 119 -7.67 -10.08 -7.71
CA ASP A 119 -7.08 -11.35 -7.26
C ASP A 119 -5.67 -11.18 -6.68
N ARG A 120 -5.31 -9.96 -6.23
CA ARG A 120 -3.97 -9.67 -5.70
C ARG A 120 -3.65 -10.48 -4.44
N ALA A 121 -4.65 -10.79 -3.60
CA ALA A 121 -4.49 -11.70 -2.47
C ALA A 121 -4.11 -13.10 -2.93
N THR A 122 -4.80 -13.64 -3.94
CA THR A 122 -4.47 -14.95 -4.50
C THR A 122 -3.06 -14.96 -5.09
N VAL A 123 -2.67 -13.93 -5.84
CA VAL A 123 -1.29 -13.82 -6.36
C VAL A 123 -0.27 -13.85 -5.23
N LEU A 124 -0.44 -13.07 -4.16
CA LEU A 124 0.46 -13.11 -3.00
C LEU A 124 0.51 -14.50 -2.37
N GLY A 125 -0.63 -15.16 -2.19
CA GLY A 125 -0.72 -16.53 -1.68
C GLY A 125 0.07 -17.53 -2.54
N LEU A 126 -0.08 -17.46 -3.87
CA LEU A 126 0.67 -18.29 -4.82
C LEU A 126 2.18 -18.08 -4.69
N LEU A 127 2.64 -16.83 -4.54
CA LEU A 127 4.07 -16.52 -4.36
C LEU A 127 4.61 -17.12 -3.05
N TYR A 128 3.90 -16.96 -1.94
CA TYR A 128 4.33 -17.55 -0.67
C TYR A 128 4.29 -19.08 -0.70
N THR A 129 3.36 -19.70 -1.45
CA THR A 129 3.38 -21.15 -1.68
C THR A 129 4.62 -21.60 -2.46
N VAL A 130 5.02 -20.87 -3.49
CA VAL A 130 6.29 -21.15 -4.20
C VAL A 130 7.46 -21.10 -3.24
N LEU A 131 7.55 -20.07 -2.39
CA LEU A 131 8.63 -19.97 -1.40
C LEU A 131 8.61 -21.12 -0.38
N ALA A 132 7.43 -21.48 0.13
CA ALA A 132 7.30 -22.57 1.10
C ALA A 132 7.77 -23.93 0.56
N VAL A 133 7.61 -24.15 -0.75
CA VAL A 133 8.01 -25.40 -1.41
C VAL A 133 9.47 -25.36 -1.86
N GLU A 134 9.89 -24.29 -2.53
CA GLU A 134 11.19 -24.23 -3.19
C GLU A 134 12.31 -23.67 -2.30
N SER A 135 11.97 -22.92 -1.25
CA SER A 135 12.93 -22.21 -0.40
C SER A 135 12.42 -22.09 1.04
N PRO A 136 12.11 -23.21 1.72
CA PRO A 136 11.56 -23.20 3.07
C PRO A 136 12.47 -22.48 4.08
N ASP A 137 13.79 -22.49 3.85
CA ASP A 137 14.78 -21.83 4.72
C ASP A 137 14.67 -20.29 4.73
N VAL A 138 13.98 -19.69 3.76
CA VAL A 138 13.71 -18.24 3.73
C VAL A 138 12.55 -17.88 4.67
N LEU A 139 11.70 -18.85 5.03
CA LEU A 139 10.55 -18.61 5.90
C LEU A 139 10.98 -18.55 7.37
N PRO A 140 10.50 -17.56 8.14
CA PRO A 140 10.68 -17.53 9.58
C PRO A 140 10.08 -18.78 10.21
N SER A 141 10.67 -19.22 11.32
CA SER A 141 10.17 -20.43 11.98
C SER A 141 8.74 -20.22 12.50
N PRO A 142 7.89 -21.26 12.55
CA PRO A 142 6.54 -21.13 13.09
C PRO A 142 6.50 -20.61 14.55
N ALA A 143 7.53 -20.93 15.35
CA ALA A 143 7.64 -20.46 16.73
C ALA A 143 7.95 -18.96 16.80
N GLU A 144 8.83 -18.47 15.93
CA GLU A 144 9.14 -17.04 15.79
C GLU A 144 7.89 -16.25 15.36
N LEU A 145 7.21 -16.69 14.30
CA LEU A 145 5.98 -16.04 13.82
C LEU A 145 4.87 -16.03 14.87
N ALA A 146 4.69 -17.14 15.60
CA ALA A 146 3.73 -17.20 16.70
C ALA A 146 4.08 -16.19 17.80
N TRP A 147 5.35 -16.11 18.20
CA TRP A 147 5.80 -15.16 19.23
C TRP A 147 5.61 -13.70 18.79
N VAL A 148 6.04 -13.34 17.59
CA VAL A 148 5.89 -11.98 17.03
C VAL A 148 4.41 -11.60 16.94
N ALA A 149 3.54 -12.52 16.52
CA ALA A 149 2.11 -12.28 16.42
C ALA A 149 1.46 -11.96 17.78
N GLU A 150 1.93 -12.54 18.89
CA GLU A 150 1.37 -12.23 20.22
C GLU A 150 1.68 -10.80 20.70
N LEU A 151 2.67 -10.13 20.10
CA LEU A 151 2.95 -8.71 20.42
C LEU A 151 1.80 -7.80 19.97
N GLY A 152 0.99 -8.24 18.99
CA GLY A 152 -0.03 -7.39 18.39
C GLY A 152 0.55 -6.21 17.61
N GLU A 153 1.83 -6.24 17.25
CA GLU A 153 2.54 -5.19 16.50
C GLU A 153 2.71 -5.61 15.04
N GLU A 154 2.00 -4.95 14.12
CA GLU A 154 2.08 -5.27 12.69
C GLU A 154 3.49 -5.08 12.12
N ASP A 155 4.20 -4.04 12.55
CA ASP A 155 5.58 -3.77 12.13
C ASP A 155 6.55 -4.89 12.55
N ALA A 156 6.33 -5.52 13.71
CA ALA A 156 7.15 -6.64 14.13
C ALA A 156 6.95 -7.84 13.19
N VAL A 157 5.71 -8.09 12.75
CA VAL A 157 5.41 -9.13 11.74
C VAL A 157 6.03 -8.77 10.39
N ASP A 158 5.97 -7.50 9.98
CA ASP A 158 6.59 -7.04 8.73
C ASP A 158 8.11 -7.23 8.75
N VAL A 159 8.78 -6.95 9.88
CA VAL A 159 10.22 -7.18 10.03
C VAL A 159 10.55 -8.68 9.94
N ALA A 160 9.80 -9.54 10.63
CA ALA A 160 10.00 -10.99 10.55
C ALA A 160 9.74 -11.51 9.13
N CYS A 161 8.73 -11.00 8.44
CA CYS A 161 8.37 -11.39 7.09
C CYS A 161 9.16 -10.67 5.99
N ALA A 162 10.10 -9.77 6.32
CA ALA A 162 10.82 -8.97 5.31
C ALA A 162 11.60 -9.85 4.31
N GLY A 163 12.22 -10.94 4.78
CA GLY A 163 12.92 -11.91 3.94
C GLY A 163 11.99 -12.62 2.94
N PRO A 164 10.92 -13.30 3.39
CA PRO A 164 9.89 -13.87 2.51
C PRO A 164 9.25 -12.86 1.57
N ASP A 165 8.90 -11.66 2.06
CA ASP A 165 8.26 -10.61 1.26
C ASP A 165 9.21 -10.13 0.15
N ARG A 166 10.50 -9.99 0.45
CA ARG A 166 11.55 -9.70 -0.53
C ARG A 166 11.69 -10.81 -1.57
N ALA A 167 11.77 -12.06 -1.13
CA ALA A 167 11.90 -13.20 -2.04
C ALA A 167 10.67 -13.32 -2.97
N ALA A 168 9.46 -13.17 -2.41
CA ALA A 168 8.21 -13.18 -3.16
C ALA A 168 8.18 -12.02 -4.18
N ARG A 169 8.67 -10.84 -3.78
CA ARG A 169 8.77 -9.69 -4.66
C ARG A 169 9.70 -9.97 -5.84
N LEU A 170 10.85 -10.59 -5.62
CA LEU A 170 11.82 -10.89 -6.68
C LEU A 170 11.32 -11.95 -7.68
N LEU A 171 10.44 -12.86 -7.26
CA LEU A 171 9.76 -13.78 -8.20
C LEU A 171 8.99 -13.03 -9.30
N LEU A 172 8.52 -11.81 -9.02
CA LEU A 172 7.75 -10.98 -9.95
C LEU A 172 8.62 -10.19 -10.94
N ASP A 173 9.94 -10.15 -10.77
CA ASP A 173 10.86 -9.50 -11.72
C ASP A 173 11.23 -10.41 -12.91
N GLY A 174 10.94 -11.71 -12.80
CA GLY A 174 11.19 -12.70 -13.83
C GLY A 174 10.17 -12.69 -14.97
N ASP A 175 10.41 -13.58 -15.94
CA ASP A 175 9.46 -13.85 -17.00
C ASP A 175 8.14 -14.45 -16.43
N ARG A 176 7.00 -13.89 -16.85
CA ARG A 176 5.68 -14.29 -16.31
C ARG A 176 5.32 -15.72 -16.64
N TRP A 177 5.70 -16.21 -17.81
CA TRP A 177 5.42 -17.60 -18.17
C TRP A 177 6.17 -18.56 -17.24
N ARG A 178 7.47 -18.31 -17.01
CA ARG A 178 8.26 -19.07 -16.04
C ARG A 178 7.71 -18.99 -14.62
N LEU A 179 7.23 -17.83 -14.19
CA LEU A 179 6.60 -17.68 -12.88
C LEU A 179 5.40 -18.61 -12.75
N TRP A 180 4.50 -18.65 -13.73
CA TRP A 180 3.30 -19.48 -13.67
C TRP A 180 3.59 -20.97 -13.71
N THR A 181 4.59 -21.41 -14.49
CA THR A 181 5.05 -22.80 -14.47
C THR A 181 5.59 -23.20 -13.09
N ARG A 182 6.34 -22.31 -12.41
CA ARG A 182 6.81 -22.57 -11.04
C ARG A 182 5.66 -22.62 -10.04
N VAL A 183 4.69 -21.71 -10.17
CA VAL A 183 3.49 -21.71 -9.33
C VAL A 183 2.71 -23.03 -9.47
N GLU A 184 2.47 -23.50 -10.68
CA GLU A 184 1.79 -24.78 -10.93
C GLU A 184 2.55 -25.96 -10.30
N ALA A 185 3.87 -26.01 -10.49
CA ALA A 185 4.72 -27.05 -9.90
C ALA A 185 4.70 -27.01 -8.37
N ALA A 186 4.78 -25.82 -7.77
CA ALA A 186 4.74 -25.64 -6.33
C ALA A 186 3.38 -26.04 -5.73
N LEU A 187 2.27 -25.69 -6.39
CA LEU A 187 0.94 -26.12 -5.97
C LEU A 187 0.81 -27.64 -5.98
N ALA A 188 1.24 -28.30 -7.07
CA ALA A 188 1.22 -29.76 -7.16
C ALA A 188 2.05 -30.43 -6.05
N ALA A 189 3.26 -29.92 -5.81
CA ALA A 189 4.13 -30.42 -4.75
C ALA A 189 3.53 -30.20 -3.34
N ALA A 190 2.96 -29.02 -3.08
CA ALA A 190 2.30 -28.70 -1.82
C ALA A 190 1.07 -29.59 -1.56
N VAL A 191 0.28 -29.89 -2.59
CA VAL A 191 -0.87 -30.80 -2.49
C VAL A 191 -0.43 -32.24 -2.16
N ALA A 192 0.72 -32.67 -2.67
CA ALA A 192 1.29 -33.99 -2.40
C ALA A 192 2.07 -34.07 -1.06
N GLY A 193 2.52 -32.94 -0.53
CA GLY A 193 3.36 -32.85 0.67
C GLY A 193 2.66 -33.23 1.97
N THR A 194 3.42 -33.40 3.06
CA THR A 194 2.93 -33.87 4.38
C THR A 194 2.34 -32.77 5.26
N ASP A 195 2.75 -31.51 5.07
CA ASP A 195 2.19 -30.37 5.81
C ASP A 195 0.73 -30.12 5.42
N ARG A 196 -0.18 -30.38 6.38
CA ARG A 196 -1.61 -30.23 6.18
C ARG A 196 -2.02 -28.79 5.88
N ARG A 197 -1.42 -27.79 6.54
CA ARG A 197 -1.82 -26.38 6.36
C ARG A 197 -1.45 -25.90 4.96
N LEU A 198 -0.22 -26.18 4.55
CA LEU A 198 0.25 -25.84 3.20
C LEU A 198 -0.57 -26.60 2.13
N ARG A 199 -0.88 -27.88 2.37
CA ARG A 199 -1.73 -28.69 1.48
C ARG A 199 -3.13 -28.10 1.29
N ASP A 200 -3.78 -27.71 2.39
CA ASP A 200 -5.13 -27.15 2.35
C ASP A 200 -5.12 -25.77 1.65
N ALA A 201 -4.12 -24.93 1.95
CA ALA A 201 -3.93 -23.66 1.25
C ALA A 201 -3.68 -23.85 -0.26
N ALA A 202 -2.85 -24.81 -0.65
CA ALA A 202 -2.56 -25.10 -2.05
C ALA A 202 -3.80 -25.58 -2.81
N ARG A 203 -4.70 -26.37 -2.19
CA ARG A 203 -5.97 -26.76 -2.80
C ARG A 203 -6.89 -25.55 -3.04
N THR A 204 -6.98 -24.64 -2.07
CA THR A 204 -7.74 -23.40 -2.24
C THR A 204 -7.18 -22.58 -3.40
N LEU A 205 -5.85 -22.39 -3.42
CA LEU A 205 -5.17 -21.60 -4.43
C LEU A 205 -5.22 -22.23 -5.83
N ASP A 206 -5.13 -23.56 -5.96
CA ASP A 206 -5.23 -24.27 -7.24
C ASP A 206 -6.60 -24.05 -7.91
N GLY A 207 -7.68 -24.04 -7.11
CA GLY A 207 -9.02 -23.72 -7.59
C GLY A 207 -9.15 -22.30 -8.15
N GLU A 208 -8.40 -21.35 -7.59
CA GLU A 208 -8.40 -19.94 -8.01
C GLU A 208 -7.41 -19.65 -9.14
N PHE A 209 -6.26 -20.34 -9.16
CA PHE A 209 -5.11 -20.08 -10.03
C PHE A 209 -5.50 -19.91 -11.50
N ARG A 210 -6.37 -20.79 -12.01
CA ARG A 210 -6.82 -20.74 -13.41
C ARG A 210 -7.55 -19.45 -13.76
N THR A 211 -8.23 -18.83 -12.80
CA THR A 211 -8.93 -17.55 -13.01
C THR A 211 -8.01 -16.35 -12.89
N VAL A 212 -6.97 -16.44 -12.04
CA VAL A 212 -6.02 -15.36 -11.75
C VAL A 212 -5.05 -15.08 -12.89
N VAL A 213 -4.55 -16.11 -13.57
CA VAL A 213 -3.58 -15.98 -14.68
C VAL A 213 -4.05 -14.99 -15.76
N LEU A 214 -5.37 -14.81 -15.91
CA LEU A 214 -5.99 -13.97 -16.94
C LEU A 214 -6.28 -12.52 -16.52
N ARG A 215 -6.12 -12.14 -15.24
CA ARG A 215 -6.79 -10.94 -14.68
C ARG A 215 -5.88 -9.76 -14.29
N HIS A 216 -4.64 -9.69 -14.78
CA HIS A 216 -3.72 -8.57 -14.55
C HIS A 216 -3.42 -8.22 -13.06
N SER A 217 -3.77 -9.09 -12.10
CA SER A 217 -3.62 -8.85 -10.65
C SER A 217 -2.17 -8.82 -10.12
N VAL A 218 -1.19 -9.14 -10.98
CA VAL A 218 0.24 -9.17 -10.63
C VAL A 218 0.79 -7.79 -10.27
N ALA A 219 0.33 -6.73 -10.97
CA ALA A 219 0.82 -5.37 -10.71
C ALA A 219 0.45 -4.90 -9.29
N GLY A 220 -0.77 -5.18 -8.83
CA GLY A 220 -1.19 -4.86 -7.47
C GLY A 220 -0.41 -5.62 -6.41
N ALA A 221 -0.22 -6.93 -6.58
CA ALA A 221 0.58 -7.75 -5.67
C ALA A 221 2.03 -7.22 -5.57
N ARG A 222 2.63 -6.86 -6.71
CA ARG A 222 3.95 -6.22 -6.77
C ARG A 222 3.98 -4.91 -5.98
N GLN A 223 3.01 -4.04 -6.20
CA GLN A 223 2.89 -2.75 -5.51
C GLN A 223 2.72 -2.92 -4.00
N ILE A 224 1.94 -3.92 -3.56
CA ILE A 224 1.75 -4.24 -2.15
C ILE A 224 3.09 -4.61 -1.51
N LEU A 225 3.84 -5.55 -2.10
CA LEU A 225 5.14 -5.95 -1.57
C LEU A 225 6.13 -4.78 -1.57
N ASP A 226 6.15 -3.97 -2.62
CA ASP A 226 6.95 -2.75 -2.69
C ASP A 226 6.60 -1.76 -1.56
N ALA A 227 5.32 -1.60 -1.24
CA ALA A 227 4.87 -0.69 -0.19
C ALA A 227 5.18 -1.18 1.23
N VAL A 228 5.18 -2.50 1.46
CA VAL A 228 5.62 -3.09 2.73
C VAL A 228 7.14 -2.94 2.92
N LEU A 229 7.91 -3.16 1.85
CA LEU A 229 9.37 -3.24 1.92
C LEU A 229 10.07 -1.87 1.87
N ALA A 230 9.53 -0.89 1.15
CA ALA A 230 10.15 0.42 0.97
C ALA A 230 10.44 1.17 2.28
N PRO A 231 9.50 1.28 3.24
CA PRO A 231 9.72 2.09 4.45
C PRO A 231 10.87 1.60 5.33
N ALA A 232 11.06 0.28 5.46
CA ALA A 232 12.14 -0.30 6.27
C ALA A 232 13.54 0.10 5.76
N GLU A 233 13.65 0.31 4.45
CA GLU A 233 14.88 0.68 3.75
C GLU A 233 14.94 2.18 3.42
N HIS A 234 14.08 3.01 4.04
CA HIS A 234 13.95 4.45 3.79
C HIS A 234 13.64 4.80 2.32
N GLY A 235 13.03 3.85 1.59
CA GLY A 235 12.63 4.01 0.20
C GLY A 235 11.27 4.69 0.03
N THR A 236 10.99 5.10 -1.20
CA THR A 236 9.70 5.71 -1.56
C THR A 236 8.70 4.64 -2.01
N ALA A 237 7.62 4.44 -1.25
CA ALA A 237 6.61 3.43 -1.55
C ALA A 237 5.73 3.81 -2.77
N PRO A 238 5.14 2.82 -3.49
CA PRO A 238 4.14 3.09 -4.54
C PRO A 238 3.00 3.96 -4.03
N GLY A 239 2.41 4.79 -4.89
CA GLY A 239 1.37 5.77 -4.54
C GLY A 239 1.91 7.08 -3.98
N THR A 240 3.20 7.19 -3.68
CA THR A 240 3.82 8.45 -3.24
C THR A 240 4.03 9.38 -4.43
N ARG A 241 3.66 10.67 -4.29
CA ARG A 241 3.95 11.71 -5.28
C ARG A 241 5.39 12.19 -5.12
N VAL A 242 6.10 12.30 -6.23
CA VAL A 242 7.52 12.62 -6.28
C VAL A 242 7.80 13.66 -7.34
N ARG A 243 8.88 14.43 -7.17
CA ARG A 243 9.48 15.27 -8.20
C ARG A 243 10.64 14.53 -8.83
N LEU A 244 10.71 14.56 -10.16
CA LEU A 244 11.83 13.99 -10.90
C LEU A 244 12.97 15.01 -11.04
N ALA A 245 14.21 14.55 -11.07
CA ALA A 245 15.39 15.41 -11.24
C ALA A 245 15.36 16.27 -12.52
N GLY A 246 14.78 15.75 -13.61
CA GLY A 246 14.55 16.48 -14.86
C GLY A 246 13.40 17.51 -14.82
N GLY A 247 12.78 17.69 -13.65
CA GLY A 247 11.53 18.43 -13.49
C GLY A 247 10.30 17.57 -13.76
N GLY A 248 9.15 18.04 -13.26
CA GLY A 248 7.87 17.36 -13.39
C GLY A 248 7.52 16.49 -12.17
N ASP A 249 6.22 16.40 -11.92
CA ASP A 249 5.67 15.58 -10.84
C ASP A 249 5.26 14.20 -11.39
N ALA A 250 5.52 13.16 -10.62
CA ALA A 250 5.18 11.78 -10.94
C ALA A 250 4.63 11.05 -9.71
N VAL A 251 4.15 9.82 -9.90
CA VAL A 251 3.74 8.92 -8.82
C VAL A 251 4.54 7.64 -8.92
N VAL A 252 5.13 7.19 -7.82
CA VAL A 252 5.79 5.88 -7.77
C VAL A 252 4.74 4.80 -7.97
N VAL A 253 4.94 3.90 -8.92
CA VAL A 253 4.04 2.76 -9.22
C VAL A 253 4.71 1.41 -9.06
N GLY A 254 6.01 1.39 -8.79
CA GLY A 254 6.79 0.19 -8.50
C GLY A 254 8.18 0.56 -8.00
N VAL A 255 8.83 -0.38 -7.34
CA VAL A 255 10.18 -0.25 -6.80
C VAL A 255 11.05 -1.37 -7.36
N ARG A 256 12.32 -1.08 -7.65
CA ARG A 256 13.30 -2.06 -8.12
C ARG A 256 14.21 -2.45 -6.97
N TRP A 257 14.47 -3.75 -6.84
CA TRP A 257 15.15 -4.33 -5.70
C TRP A 257 16.27 -5.26 -6.12
N THR A 258 17.29 -5.33 -5.28
CA THR A 258 18.25 -6.44 -5.24
C THR A 258 17.80 -7.48 -4.22
N VAL A 259 18.58 -8.56 -4.07
CA VAL A 259 18.32 -9.62 -3.07
C VAL A 259 18.24 -9.04 -1.65
N SER A 260 19.06 -8.03 -1.35
CA SER A 260 19.09 -7.35 -0.06
C SER A 260 19.40 -5.86 -0.23
N GLY A 261 19.10 -5.07 0.80
CA GLY A 261 19.44 -3.65 0.88
C GLY A 261 18.38 -2.71 0.29
N PRO A 262 18.76 -1.44 0.09
CA PRO A 262 17.82 -0.41 -0.32
C PRO A 262 17.34 -0.56 -1.77
N PRO A 263 16.27 0.16 -2.17
CA PRO A 263 15.85 0.23 -3.56
C PRO A 263 16.99 0.63 -4.51
N THR A 264 17.07 -0.03 -5.66
CA THR A 264 18.02 0.30 -6.73
C THR A 264 17.44 1.21 -7.81
N GLY A 265 16.16 1.54 -7.70
CA GLY A 265 15.46 2.45 -8.59
C GLY A 265 13.95 2.35 -8.43
N TYR A 266 13.23 3.18 -9.18
CA TYR A 266 11.78 3.27 -9.11
C TYR A 266 11.17 3.17 -10.51
N GLU A 267 9.94 2.68 -10.56
CA GLU A 267 9.06 2.86 -11.71
C GLU A 267 8.08 3.97 -11.35
N VAL A 268 8.14 5.07 -12.09
CA VAL A 268 7.29 6.24 -11.85
C VAL A 268 6.33 6.44 -13.01
N ARG A 269 5.10 6.86 -12.73
CA ARG A 269 4.13 7.26 -13.73
C ARG A 269 4.08 8.78 -13.81
N VAL A 270 4.43 9.31 -14.98
CA VAL A 270 4.43 10.75 -15.24
C VAL A 270 3.05 11.24 -15.71
N ALA A 271 2.84 12.55 -15.70
CA ALA A 271 1.64 13.15 -16.30
C ALA A 271 1.57 12.76 -17.80
N GLY A 272 0.48 12.11 -18.22
CA GLY A 272 0.35 11.49 -19.54
C GLY A 272 0.43 9.95 -19.55
N GLY A 273 0.41 9.31 -18.37
CA GLY A 273 0.14 7.88 -18.21
C GLY A 273 1.33 6.95 -18.43
N SER A 274 2.41 7.44 -19.05
CA SER A 274 3.63 6.67 -19.30
C SER A 274 4.34 6.29 -17.99
N THR A 275 4.82 5.04 -17.92
CA THR A 275 5.66 4.55 -16.83
C THR A 275 7.12 4.59 -17.27
N VAL A 276 7.98 5.21 -16.47
CA VAL A 276 9.39 5.43 -16.76
C VAL A 276 10.24 4.91 -15.59
N PRO A 277 11.33 4.18 -15.86
CA PRO A 277 12.28 3.82 -14.82
C PRO A 277 13.17 5.02 -14.46
N VAL A 278 13.43 5.22 -13.18
CA VAL A 278 14.28 6.30 -12.66
C VAL A 278 15.22 5.77 -11.58
N GLY A 279 16.39 6.39 -11.43
CA GLY A 279 17.34 6.05 -10.36
C GLY A 279 16.84 6.48 -8.98
N PRO A 280 17.43 5.95 -7.90
CA PRO A 280 17.04 6.34 -6.55
C PRO A 280 17.30 7.82 -6.26
N ASP A 281 18.37 8.38 -6.83
CA ASP A 281 18.76 9.79 -6.67
C ASP A 281 17.93 10.76 -7.53
N ASP A 282 17.12 10.22 -8.47
CA ASP A 282 16.32 11.03 -9.39
C ASP A 282 14.91 11.33 -8.85
N VAL A 283 14.60 10.89 -7.62
CA VAL A 283 13.26 10.90 -7.04
C VAL A 283 13.28 11.61 -5.70
N GLU A 284 12.62 12.77 -5.63
CA GLU A 284 12.43 13.52 -4.39
C GLU A 284 10.95 13.48 -3.98
N PRO A 285 10.59 12.93 -2.80
CA PRO A 285 9.22 12.98 -2.30
C PRO A 285 8.70 14.41 -2.19
N LEU A 286 7.51 14.68 -2.72
CA LEU A 286 6.92 16.01 -2.59
C LEU A 286 6.55 16.30 -1.12
N PRO A 287 6.74 17.54 -0.63
CA PRO A 287 6.35 17.90 0.74
C PRO A 287 4.85 17.66 0.94
N GLY A 288 4.51 16.88 1.97
CA GLY A 288 3.13 16.45 2.26
C GLY A 288 2.67 15.20 1.50
N ALA A 289 3.49 14.63 0.61
CA ALA A 289 3.26 13.30 0.06
C ALA A 289 3.61 12.25 1.12
N THR A 290 2.64 11.89 1.94
CA THR A 290 2.78 10.74 2.83
C THR A 290 2.75 9.46 2.00
N ALA A 291 3.78 8.63 2.15
CA ALA A 291 3.76 7.26 1.65
C ALA A 291 2.47 6.56 2.13
N PRO A 292 1.89 5.63 1.37
CA PRO A 292 0.82 4.78 1.87
C PRO A 292 1.36 3.91 3.01
N VAL A 293 1.22 4.43 4.22
CA VAL A 293 1.25 3.73 5.50
C VAL A 293 2.39 2.73 5.66
N SER A 294 3.55 3.25 6.08
CA SER A 294 4.22 2.59 7.21
C SER A 294 3.50 3.06 8.47
N PRO A 295 3.08 2.18 9.39
CA PRO A 295 2.62 2.59 10.70
C PRO A 295 3.65 3.51 11.34
N ALA A 296 3.17 4.51 12.08
CA ALA A 296 4.07 5.40 12.79
C ALA A 296 4.89 4.58 13.81
N ARG A 297 6.23 4.69 13.72
CA ARG A 297 7.16 4.23 14.76
C ARG A 297 6.88 4.92 16.09
#